data_AF-A0A3M2Z9E7-F1
#
_entry.id   AF-A0A3M2Z9E7-F1
#
_cell.length_a   1.000
_cell.length_b   1.000
_cell.length_c   1.000
_cell.angle_alpha   90.00
_cell.angle_beta   90.00
_cell.angle_gamma   90.00
#
_symmetry.space_group_name_H-M   'P 1'
#
loop_
_entity.id
_entity.type
_entity.pdbx_description
1 polymer ?
#
loop_
_entity_poly.entity_id
_entity_poly.type
_entity_poly.pdbx_seq_one_letter_code
_entity_poly.pdbx_strand_id
1 'polypeptide(L)' 'MLFANQKSNQIVTVRRDPQSGMIGDTVQKFDADSPSYLRFLTEK' A
#
# COMPACT_ATOMS: atom_id res chain seq x y z
N MET A 1 4.90 -1.27 -2.93
CA MET A 1 4.37 0.01 -2.39
C MET A 1 3.00 -0.26 -1.78
N LEU A 2 2.61 0.47 -0.73
CA LEU A 2 1.32 0.29 -0.05
C LEU A 2 0.47 1.56 -0.14
N PHE A 3 -0.83 1.40 -0.38
CA PHE A 3 -1.82 2.46 -0.36
C PHE A 3 -2.87 2.21 0.71
N ALA A 4 -3.18 3.23 1.51
CA ALA A 4 -4.28 3.22 2.47
C ALA A 4 -5.50 3.89 1.84
N ASN A 5 -6.44 3.09 1.34
CA ASN A 5 -7.64 3.59 0.67
C ASN A 5 -8.77 3.76 1.67
N GLN A 6 -8.82 4.92 2.32
CA GLN A 6 -9.79 5.25 3.37
C GLN A 6 -11.24 4.97 2.95
N LYS A 7 -11.65 5.38 1.75
CA LYS A 7 -13.05 5.23 1.30
C LYS A 7 -13.38 3.83 0.76
N SER A 8 -12.38 2.99 0.54
CA SER A 8 -12.56 1.62 0.05
C SER A 8 -12.39 0.57 1.15
N ASN A 9 -12.06 0.99 2.37
CA ASN A 9 -11.78 0.10 3.50
C ASN A 9 -10.70 -0.95 3.20
N GLN A 10 -9.64 -0.54 2.50
CA GLN A 10 -8.58 -1.46 2.09
C GLN A 10 -7.20 -0.83 2.14
N ILE A 11 -6.22 -1.64 2.54
CA ILE A 11 -4.81 -1.44 2.24
C ILE A 11 -4.46 -2.27 1.01
N VAL A 12 -3.89 -1.65 0.00
CA VAL A 12 -3.53 -2.30 -1.27
C VAL A 12 -2.03 -2.29 -1.46
N THR A 13 -1.46 -3.46 -1.77
CA THR A 13 -0.05 -3.61 -2.14
C THR A 13 0.10 -3.69 -3.65
N VAL A 14 0.96 -2.85 -4.21
CA VAL A 14 1.27 -2.80 -5.65
C VAL A 14 2.76 -3.01 -5.91
N ARG A 15 3.09 -3.61 -7.06
CA ARG A 15 4.46 -3.58 -7.59
C ARG A 15 4.83 -2.14 -7.97
N ARG A 16 6.07 -1.75 -7.70
CA ARG A 16 6.63 -0.48 -8.16
C ARG A 16 8.01 -0.76 -8.72
N ASP A 17 8.25 -0.33 -9.96
CA ASP A 17 9.60 -0.34 -10.52
C ASP A 17 10.44 0.73 -9.82
N PRO A 18 11.54 0.39 -9.14
CA PRO A 18 12.37 1.36 -8.44
C PRO A 18 13.15 2.29 -9.39
N GLN A 19 13.40 1.90 -10.65
CA GLN A 19 14.16 2.72 -11.59
C GLN A 19 13.27 3.80 -12.24
N SER A 20 12.13 3.39 -12.83
CA SER A 20 11.21 4.32 -13.50
C SER A 20 10.20 4.98 -12.56
N GLY A 21 9.95 4.36 -11.39
CA GLY A 21 8.88 4.78 -10.49
C GLY A 21 7.48 4.33 -10.90
N MET A 22 7.35 3.61 -12.02
CA MET A 22 6.06 3.15 -12.55
C MET A 22 5.37 2.18 -11.59
N ILE A 23 4.06 2.33 -11.47
CA ILE A 23 3.20 1.47 -10.66
C ILE A 23 2.72 0.32 -11.56
N GLY A 24 2.97 -0.92 -11.12
CA GLY A 24 2.53 -2.12 -11.79
C GLY A 24 1.31 -2.74 -11.11
N ASP A 25 1.23 -4.07 -11.18
CA ASP A 25 0.05 -4.81 -10.71
C ASP A 25 -0.21 -4.68 -9.21
N THR A 26 -1.49 -4.79 -8.86
CA THR A 26 -1.91 -5.10 -7.48
C THR A 26 -1.55 -6.55 -7.16
N VAL A 27 -0.84 -6.76 -6.06
CA VAL A 27 -0.39 -8.09 -5.62
C VAL A 27 -1.07 -8.56 -4.33
N GLN A 28 -1.66 -7.65 -3.56
CA GLN A 28 -2.42 -8.01 -2.36
C GLN A 28 -3.45 -6.93 -2.03
N LYS A 29 -4.59 -7.36 -1.48
CA LYS A 29 -5.56 -6.50 -0.79
C LYS A 29 -5.71 -6.99 0.65
N PHE A 30 -5.80 -6.06 1.58
CA PHE A 30 -6.04 -6.33 2.99
C PHE A 30 -7.19 -5.43 3.43
N ASP A 31 -8.25 -6.02 3.98
CA ASP A 31 -9.40 -5.27 4.45
C ASP A 31 -9.06 -4.60 5.79
N ALA A 32 -9.26 -3.29 5.85
CA ALA A 32 -9.02 -2.46 7.02
C ALA A 32 -10.04 -1.33 7.00
N ASP A 33 -10.72 -1.06 8.11
CA ASP A 33 -11.74 -0.01 8.12
C ASP A 33 -11.11 1.39 8.07
N SER A 34 -11.52 2.21 7.09
CA SER A 34 -11.11 3.61 6.91
C SER A 34 -9.61 3.91 7.10
N PRO A 35 -8.67 3.20 6.45
CA PRO A 35 -7.24 3.38 6.68
C PRO A 35 -6.77 4.71 6.09
N SER A 36 -6.00 5.48 6.86
CA SER A 36 -5.56 6.83 6.48
C SER A 36 -4.05 7.09 6.64
N TYR A 37 -3.32 6.21 7.32
CA TYR A 37 -1.90 6.38 7.60
C TYR A 37 -1.16 5.04 7.61
N LEU A 38 0.07 5.04 7.11
CA LEU A 38 0.97 3.89 7.11
C LEU A 38 2.35 4.32 7.62
N ARG A 39 2.94 3.49 8.49
CA ARG A 39 4.31 3.68 8.98
C ARG A 39 5.05 2.35 8.94
N PHE A 40 6.22 2.34 8.31
CA PHE A 40 7.14 1.23 8.42
C PHE A 40 7.91 1.34 9.73
N LEU A 41 7.88 0.27 10.53
CA LEU A 41 8.74 0.13 11.69
C LEU A 41 9.97 -0.65 11.25
N THR A 42 11.14 -0.06 11.41
CA THR A 42 12.42 -0.79 11.34
C THR A 42 12.78 -1.20 12.77
N GLU A 43 13.46 -2.34 12.94
CA GLU A 43 14.09 -2.65 14.22
C GLU A 43 15.08 -1.54 14.61
N LYS A 44 15.37 -1.43 15.91
CA LYS A 44 16.39 -0.52 16.43
C LYS A 44 17.79 -1.06 16.17
#